data_AF-A0A7C9GUX5-F1
#
_entry.id   AF-A0A7C9GUX5-F1
#
_cell.length_a   1.000
_cell.length_b   1.000
_cell.length_c   1.000
_cell.angle_alpha   90.00
_cell.angle_beta   90.00
_cell.angle_gamma   90.00
#
_symmetry.space_group_name_H-M   'P 1'
#
loop_
_entity.id
_entity.type
_entity.pdbx_description
1 polymer ?
#
loop_
_entity_poly.entity_id
_entity_poly.type
_entity_poly.pdbx_seq_one_letter_code
_entity_poly.pdbx_strand_id
1 'polypeptide(L)'
;MSNATQLRAAALDSLRAAAQDNKAWPYEEARKVIARYPTGFPDSGVLFETGYGPSGLPHIGTFGEVVRTTMVRRAFETMAPGVKTRLIAFSDDMDGLRKVPDGIPNPELLRANLGKPLTQVPDPFGTHSSFGAHNNARLQAFLDGFGFDYEFLSSTACYQAGRFDAVLRRILEHYDAVINVILPTLGPDRRATYSPFLPIDPVTGIVLQVPIVDRDVAAGTISYQRPETGETVTVPVTGGACKLQWKVDWAMRWVALGVDYEMAGKDLIDSVLLSGRVARVLGAEPPAGFNYELFLDAEGQKISKSKGNGLTIEQWLDYGPPESLALYMFQNPRKAKRLHFDVIPRAIDEYADFLGKYPDQPVEQQLGNPVHHIHEGTPPATDLPISFSLLLNLASVAATDDPAKLWAYVARQAPGTSPETHAELDRLVHHAARYARDFVVPGLQRRAPDAREAAALADLDARLAAVGPGADAEAYQFEVYEAGKAAGFDNLRDWFKALYETLIGSSQGPRMGSFIALYGLEQTRALIRTALAKDG
;
A
#
# COMPACT_ATOMS: atom_id res chain seq x y z
N MET A 1 32.49 32.09 10.05
CA MET A 1 31.69 31.01 9.45
C MET A 1 31.86 31.11 7.94
N SER A 2 32.15 30.03 7.23
CA SER A 2 32.48 30.10 5.80
C SER A 2 31.25 30.43 4.95
N ASN A 3 31.46 31.03 3.78
CA ASN A 3 30.42 31.37 2.80
C ASN A 3 29.54 30.14 2.45
N ALA A 4 30.14 28.94 2.40
CA ALA A 4 29.43 27.68 2.17
C ALA A 4 28.42 27.31 3.29
N THR A 5 28.75 27.60 4.55
CA THR A 5 27.83 27.36 5.68
C THR A 5 26.62 28.31 5.62
N GLN A 6 26.84 29.56 5.24
CA GLN A 6 25.76 30.56 5.10
C GLN A 6 24.84 30.23 3.92
N LEU A 7 25.40 29.84 2.77
CA LEU A 7 24.63 29.41 1.60
C LEU A 7 23.78 28.16 1.89
N ARG A 8 24.33 27.19 2.63
CA ARG A 8 23.58 25.99 3.05
C ARG A 8 22.44 26.33 4.01
N ALA A 9 22.67 27.23 4.96
CA ALA A 9 21.63 27.67 5.89
C ALA A 9 20.48 28.38 5.16
N ALA A 10 20.80 29.31 4.24
CA ALA A 10 19.80 30.01 3.44
C ALA A 10 18.98 29.06 2.54
N ALA A 11 19.62 28.05 1.95
CA ALA A 11 18.92 27.03 1.16
C ALA A 11 17.96 26.17 2.01
N LEU A 12 18.37 25.79 3.23
CA LEU A 12 17.53 25.06 4.16
C LEU A 12 16.33 25.90 4.63
N ASP A 13 16.54 27.19 4.91
CA ASP A 13 15.46 28.10 5.30
C ASP A 13 14.44 28.31 4.15
N SER A 14 14.92 28.43 2.91
CA SER A 14 14.05 28.51 1.73
C SER A 14 13.23 27.24 1.52
N LEU A 15 13.85 26.06 1.67
CA LEU A 15 13.18 24.77 1.57
C LEU A 15 12.10 24.62 2.66
N ARG A 16 12.44 25.01 3.89
CA ARG A 16 11.54 24.99 5.04
C ARG A 16 10.31 25.88 4.82
N ALA A 17 10.51 27.11 4.34
CA ALA A 17 9.42 28.03 4.03
C ALA A 17 8.50 27.46 2.94
N ALA A 18 9.07 26.96 1.85
CA ALA A 18 8.30 26.33 0.77
C ALA A 18 7.51 25.10 1.26
N ALA A 19 8.09 24.28 2.15
CA ALA A 19 7.41 23.14 2.78
C ALA A 19 6.25 23.57 3.70
N GLN A 20 6.42 24.68 4.44
CA GLN A 20 5.38 25.22 5.31
C GLN A 20 4.13 25.65 4.54
N ASP A 21 4.29 26.18 3.33
CA ASP A 21 3.19 26.64 2.48
C ASP A 21 2.66 25.57 1.51
N ASN A 22 3.36 24.43 1.38
CA ASN A 22 3.00 23.38 0.43
C ASN A 22 1.68 22.67 0.82
N LYS A 23 0.83 22.41 -0.17
CA LYS A 23 -0.52 21.82 0.00
C LYS A 23 -0.58 20.31 -0.19
N ALA A 24 0.54 19.64 -0.46
CA ALA A 24 0.56 18.19 -0.47
C ALA A 24 0.18 17.66 0.92
N TRP A 25 -0.63 16.59 0.95
CA TRP A 25 -1.19 16.08 2.20
C TRP A 25 -0.13 15.70 3.24
N PRO A 26 1.10 15.23 2.92
CA PRO A 26 2.09 14.97 3.96
C PRO A 26 2.49 16.23 4.73
N TYR A 27 2.61 17.38 4.03
CA TYR A 27 2.91 18.66 4.67
C TYR A 27 1.72 19.20 5.47
N GLU A 28 0.47 18.96 5.04
CA GLU A 28 -0.72 19.26 5.85
C GLU A 28 -0.70 18.51 7.18
N GLU A 29 -0.37 17.23 7.15
CA GLU A 29 -0.31 16.40 8.35
C GLU A 29 0.90 16.76 9.22
N ALA A 30 2.07 17.03 8.63
CA ALA A 30 3.26 17.48 9.34
C ALA A 30 3.04 18.81 10.09
N ARG A 31 2.27 19.76 9.50
CA ARG A 31 1.85 20.99 10.18
C ARG A 31 1.06 20.71 11.46
N LYS A 32 0.21 19.68 11.48
CA LYS A 32 -0.53 19.30 12.70
C LYS A 32 0.41 18.80 13.79
N VAL A 33 1.47 18.08 13.43
CA VAL A 33 2.50 17.62 14.38
C VAL A 33 3.26 18.82 14.96
N ILE A 34 3.70 19.76 14.11
CA ILE A 34 4.39 20.98 14.57
C ILE A 34 3.50 21.82 15.49
N ALA A 35 2.21 21.93 15.20
CA ALA A 35 1.26 22.69 16.02
C ALA A 35 1.11 22.15 17.45
N ARG A 36 1.51 20.91 17.73
CA ARG A 36 1.56 20.33 19.09
C ARG A 36 2.66 20.96 19.95
N TYR A 37 3.66 21.59 19.33
CA TYR A 37 4.90 22.05 19.97
C TYR A 37 5.15 23.55 19.82
N PRO A 38 4.23 24.43 20.28
CA PRO A 38 4.34 25.88 20.09
C PRO A 38 5.53 26.49 20.83
N THR A 39 6.04 25.83 21.88
CA THR A 39 7.15 26.30 22.73
C THR A 39 8.46 25.57 22.46
N GLY A 40 8.53 24.76 21.40
CA GLY A 40 9.69 23.93 21.09
C GLY A 40 9.43 22.43 21.26
N PHE A 41 10.31 21.62 20.67
CA PHE A 41 10.21 20.16 20.64
C PHE A 41 10.90 19.53 21.85
N PRO A 42 10.44 18.33 22.29
CA PRO A 42 11.08 17.61 23.38
C PRO A 42 12.45 17.06 22.95
N ASP A 43 13.39 16.96 23.90
CA ASP A 43 14.74 16.41 23.66
C ASP A 43 14.73 14.97 23.15
N SER A 44 13.68 14.21 23.51
CA SER A 44 13.42 12.85 23.04
C SER A 44 13.07 12.77 21.55
N GLY A 45 12.74 13.90 20.93
CA GLY A 45 12.24 13.96 19.56
C GLY A 45 10.74 13.66 19.47
N VAL A 46 10.27 13.62 18.22
CA VAL A 46 8.85 13.39 17.85
C VAL A 46 8.64 11.94 17.45
N LEU A 47 7.59 11.31 17.98
CA LEU A 47 7.30 9.90 17.78
C LEU A 47 6.12 9.66 16.83
N PHE A 48 6.40 8.98 15.73
CA PHE A 48 5.41 8.44 14.81
C PHE A 48 5.15 6.96 15.12
N GLU A 49 3.93 6.51 14.99
CA GLU A 49 3.55 5.10 15.23
C GLU A 49 2.70 4.54 14.08
N THR A 50 2.83 3.24 13.87
CA THR A 50 1.93 2.37 13.09
C THR A 50 1.62 1.11 13.87
N GLY A 51 0.47 0.50 13.61
CA GLY A 51 -0.03 -0.68 14.31
C GLY A 51 -0.11 -1.92 13.41
N TYR A 52 0.22 -3.07 13.99
CA TYR A 52 0.09 -4.36 13.33
C TYR A 52 -0.49 -5.42 14.27
N GLY A 53 -1.58 -6.07 13.83
CA GLY A 53 -2.14 -7.23 14.50
C GLY A 53 -1.53 -8.54 13.95
N PRO A 54 -0.62 -9.22 14.67
CA PRO A 54 0.16 -10.36 14.15
C PRO A 54 -0.60 -11.69 14.17
N SER A 55 -1.91 -11.63 13.90
CA SER A 55 -2.79 -12.81 13.73
C SER A 55 -2.88 -13.27 12.27
N GLY A 56 -2.21 -12.56 11.35
CA GLY A 56 -2.04 -12.94 9.96
C GLY A 56 -0.97 -12.10 9.29
N LEU A 57 -0.55 -12.51 8.09
CA LEU A 57 0.52 -11.86 7.34
C LEU A 57 0.26 -10.37 7.03
N PRO A 58 1.34 -9.56 6.88
CA PRO A 58 1.22 -8.18 6.40
C PRO A 58 0.50 -8.15 5.04
N HIS A 59 -0.27 -7.10 4.81
CA HIS A 59 -1.01 -6.92 3.56
C HIS A 59 -0.93 -5.46 3.09
N ILE A 60 -1.57 -5.14 1.97
CA ILE A 60 -1.47 -3.79 1.36
C ILE A 60 -1.90 -2.65 2.29
N GLY A 61 -2.75 -2.93 3.27
CA GLY A 61 -3.13 -1.96 4.31
C GLY A 61 -1.96 -1.66 5.25
N THR A 62 -1.23 -2.69 5.68
CA THR A 62 0.00 -2.56 6.48
C THR A 62 1.05 -1.71 5.74
N PHE A 63 1.29 -2.01 4.46
CA PHE A 63 2.18 -1.19 3.63
C PHE A 63 1.70 0.25 3.53
N GLY A 64 0.41 0.44 3.23
CA GLY A 64 -0.19 1.75 3.06
C GLY A 64 -0.14 2.62 4.32
N GLU A 65 -0.22 2.03 5.51
CA GLU A 65 -0.08 2.73 6.79
C GLU A 65 1.36 3.19 7.04
N VAL A 66 2.33 2.28 6.85
CA VAL A 66 3.76 2.59 7.06
C VAL A 66 4.26 3.60 6.05
N VAL A 67 4.05 3.38 4.74
CA VAL A 67 4.57 4.27 3.70
C VAL A 67 4.02 5.69 3.84
N ARG A 68 2.74 5.84 4.18
CA ARG A 68 2.13 7.17 4.37
C ARG A 68 2.66 7.84 5.63
N THR A 69 2.84 7.09 6.72
CA THR A 69 3.42 7.64 7.96
C THR A 69 4.85 8.10 7.73
N THR A 70 5.64 7.33 6.98
CA THR A 70 6.99 7.73 6.55
C THR A 70 6.95 9.03 5.74
N MET A 71 6.03 9.18 4.78
CA MET A 71 5.90 10.43 4.01
C MET A 71 5.59 11.65 4.91
N VAL A 72 4.74 11.50 5.93
CA VAL A 72 4.46 12.57 6.90
C VAL A 72 5.68 12.85 7.78
N ARG A 73 6.37 11.82 8.26
CA ARG A 73 7.60 11.95 9.04
C ARG A 73 8.68 12.73 8.26
N ARG A 74 8.87 12.42 6.98
CA ARG A 74 9.81 13.16 6.12
C ARG A 74 9.37 14.60 5.87
N ALA A 75 8.08 14.82 5.61
CA ALA A 75 7.55 16.18 5.48
C ALA A 75 7.76 17.01 6.77
N PHE A 76 7.62 16.38 7.94
CA PHE A 76 7.94 16.99 9.23
C PHE A 76 9.43 17.33 9.36
N GLU A 77 10.33 16.41 9.01
CA GLU A 77 11.79 16.64 9.04
C GLU A 77 12.22 17.80 8.15
N THR A 78 11.61 17.95 6.97
CA THR A 78 11.84 19.11 6.09
C THR A 78 11.40 20.43 6.74
N MET A 79 10.28 20.43 7.48
CA MET A 79 9.72 21.62 8.12
C MET A 79 10.37 21.96 9.48
N ALA A 80 10.96 20.97 10.14
CA ALA A 80 11.58 21.07 11.46
C ALA A 80 12.99 20.44 11.47
N PRO A 81 13.94 20.99 10.68
CA PRO A 81 15.26 20.41 10.53
C PRO A 81 16.00 20.33 11.86
N GLY A 82 16.63 19.17 12.12
CA GLY A 82 17.40 18.91 13.34
C GLY A 82 16.60 18.34 14.51
N VAL A 83 15.27 18.28 14.42
CA VAL A 83 14.44 17.58 15.40
C VAL A 83 14.55 16.08 15.17
N LYS A 84 14.84 15.32 16.24
CA LYS A 84 14.91 13.86 16.17
C LYS A 84 13.51 13.29 15.92
N THR A 85 13.42 12.26 15.09
CA THR A 85 12.18 11.54 14.82
C THR A 85 12.40 10.05 15.01
N ARG A 86 11.35 9.34 15.39
CA ARG A 86 11.30 7.87 15.42
C ARG A 86 10.00 7.41 14.80
N LEU A 87 10.02 6.27 14.12
CA LEU A 87 8.83 5.57 13.66
C LEU A 87 8.77 4.21 14.35
N ILE A 88 7.73 3.96 15.13
CA ILE A 88 7.50 2.64 15.74
C ILE A 88 6.54 1.85 14.86
N ALA A 89 6.92 0.61 14.54
CA ALA A 89 5.99 -0.42 14.05
C ALA A 89 5.60 -1.29 15.25
N PHE A 90 4.44 -1.02 15.83
CA PHE A 90 3.97 -1.67 17.05
C PHE A 90 3.19 -2.93 16.72
N SER A 91 3.59 -4.05 17.30
CA SER A 91 2.92 -5.35 17.13
C SER A 91 2.07 -5.69 18.34
N ASP A 92 0.76 -5.85 18.13
CA ASP A 92 -0.22 -6.27 19.14
C ASP A 92 -0.15 -7.78 19.45
N ASP A 93 1.05 -8.33 19.59
CA ASP A 93 1.34 -9.77 19.72
C ASP A 93 0.95 -10.41 21.06
N MET A 94 0.47 -9.61 22.01
CA MET A 94 -0.11 -10.10 23.27
C MET A 94 -1.60 -10.41 23.14
N ASP A 95 -2.24 -10.03 22.03
CA ASP A 95 -3.66 -10.34 21.79
C ASP A 95 -3.89 -11.86 21.77
N GLY A 96 -5.02 -12.29 22.34
CA GLY A 96 -5.42 -13.69 22.33
C GLY A 96 -5.79 -14.17 20.93
N LEU A 97 -5.36 -15.37 20.54
CA LEU A 97 -5.76 -15.99 19.26
C LEU A 97 -7.27 -16.26 19.23
N ARG A 98 -8.02 -15.43 18.52
CA ARG A 98 -9.50 -15.50 18.50
C ARG A 98 -10.06 -16.60 17.61
N LYS A 99 -9.38 -16.89 16.51
CA LYS A 99 -9.79 -17.90 15.52
C LYS A 99 -8.57 -18.41 14.78
N VAL A 100 -8.67 -19.61 14.21
CA VAL A 100 -7.64 -20.16 13.33
C VAL A 100 -7.77 -19.52 11.94
N PRO A 101 -6.71 -18.90 11.39
CA PRO A 101 -6.74 -18.37 10.03
C PRO A 101 -6.81 -19.49 8.99
N ASP A 102 -7.49 -19.22 7.88
CA ASP A 102 -7.58 -20.16 6.75
C ASP A 102 -6.21 -20.30 6.05
N GLY A 103 -5.95 -21.48 5.46
CA GLY A 103 -4.74 -21.74 4.67
C GLY A 103 -3.44 -21.90 5.47
N ILE A 104 -3.52 -21.97 6.80
CA ILE A 104 -2.37 -22.19 7.68
C ILE A 104 -2.14 -23.70 7.89
N PRO A 105 -0.89 -24.21 7.82
CA PRO A 105 -0.59 -25.60 8.15
C PRO A 105 -0.93 -25.92 9.60
N ASN A 106 -1.13 -27.19 9.93
CA ASN A 106 -1.37 -27.65 11.30
C ASN A 106 -2.49 -26.88 12.05
N PRO A 107 -3.69 -26.71 11.47
CA PRO A 107 -4.74 -25.87 12.09
C PRO A 107 -5.20 -26.37 13.46
N GLU A 108 -5.10 -27.68 13.74
CA GLU A 108 -5.42 -28.25 15.06
C GLU A 108 -4.49 -27.73 16.17
N LEU A 109 -3.22 -27.46 15.86
CA LEU A 109 -2.27 -26.87 16.81
C LEU A 109 -2.75 -25.49 17.28
N LEU A 110 -3.31 -24.71 16.37
CA LEU A 110 -3.86 -23.38 16.66
C LEU A 110 -5.20 -23.49 17.39
N ARG A 111 -6.06 -24.44 17.01
CA ARG A 111 -7.34 -24.69 17.72
C ARG A 111 -7.12 -25.03 19.20
N ALA A 112 -6.10 -25.83 19.50
CA ALA A 112 -5.74 -26.20 20.87
C ALA A 112 -5.19 -25.03 21.72
N ASN A 113 -4.86 -23.89 21.09
CA ASN A 113 -4.27 -22.72 21.76
C ASN A 113 -5.11 -21.44 21.57
N LEU A 114 -6.40 -21.57 21.24
CA LEU A 114 -7.31 -20.42 21.17
C LEU A 114 -7.33 -19.65 22.51
N GLY A 115 -7.38 -18.32 22.40
CA GLY A 115 -7.41 -17.40 23.53
C GLY A 115 -6.05 -17.11 24.17
N LYS A 116 -5.01 -17.91 23.93
CA LYS A 116 -3.64 -17.60 24.40
C LYS A 116 -3.05 -16.43 23.61
N PRO A 117 -2.16 -15.61 24.22
CA PRO A 117 -1.39 -14.59 23.51
C PRO A 117 -0.71 -15.16 22.27
N LEU A 118 -0.65 -14.42 21.16
CA LEU A 118 -0.03 -14.89 19.91
C LEU A 118 1.45 -15.28 20.11
N THR A 119 2.15 -14.64 21.04
CA THR A 119 3.52 -14.99 21.47
C THR A 119 3.64 -16.31 22.22
N GLN A 120 2.53 -16.89 22.68
CA GLN A 120 2.48 -18.20 23.35
C GLN A 120 1.83 -19.30 22.50
N VAL A 121 1.23 -18.95 21.35
CA VAL A 121 0.71 -19.93 20.41
C VAL A 121 1.89 -20.57 19.65
N PRO A 122 2.03 -21.91 19.62
CA PRO A 122 3.10 -22.55 18.86
C PRO A 122 3.07 -22.19 17.37
N ASP A 123 4.24 -22.05 16.73
CA ASP A 123 4.34 -21.74 15.31
C ASP A 123 3.89 -22.94 14.44
N PRO A 124 2.78 -22.83 13.68
CA PRO A 124 2.34 -23.91 12.78
C PRO A 124 3.33 -24.25 11.67
N PHE A 125 4.27 -23.35 11.37
CA PHE A 125 5.28 -23.53 10.34
C PHE A 125 6.58 -24.15 10.87
N GLY A 126 6.76 -24.23 12.20
CA GLY A 126 7.96 -24.80 12.83
C GLY A 126 9.25 -24.01 12.62
N THR A 127 9.15 -22.71 12.35
CA THR A 127 10.27 -21.83 11.97
C THR A 127 10.65 -20.81 13.05
N HIS A 128 9.73 -20.46 13.94
CA HIS A 128 9.90 -19.46 14.97
C HIS A 128 9.40 -19.99 16.32
N SER A 129 9.66 -19.26 17.41
CA SER A 129 9.27 -19.65 18.77
C SER A 129 7.75 -19.67 19.00
N SER A 130 6.99 -18.90 18.22
CA SER A 130 5.53 -18.80 18.30
C SER A 130 4.92 -18.30 17.00
N PHE A 131 3.60 -18.45 16.85
CA PHE A 131 2.85 -17.93 15.71
C PHE A 131 2.96 -16.39 15.62
N GLY A 132 2.91 -15.69 16.76
CA GLY A 132 3.18 -14.25 16.82
C GLY A 132 4.59 -13.91 16.36
N ALA A 133 5.61 -14.65 16.81
CA ALA A 133 6.99 -14.45 16.38
C ALA A 133 7.18 -14.69 14.87
N HIS A 134 6.54 -15.71 14.30
CA HIS A 134 6.55 -15.93 12.84
C HIS A 134 5.99 -14.72 12.09
N ASN A 135 4.80 -14.27 12.45
CA ASN A 135 4.14 -13.14 11.77
C ASN A 135 4.91 -11.83 11.96
N ASN A 136 5.50 -11.60 13.14
CA ASN A 136 6.38 -10.46 13.40
C ASN A 136 7.66 -10.50 12.55
N ALA A 137 8.27 -11.66 12.36
CA ALA A 137 9.42 -11.81 11.47
C ALA A 137 9.04 -11.55 10.00
N ARG A 138 7.83 -11.98 9.59
CA ARG A 138 7.29 -11.66 8.25
C ARG A 138 7.04 -10.17 8.08
N LEU A 139 6.50 -9.48 9.09
CA LEU A 139 6.36 -8.03 9.06
C LEU A 139 7.72 -7.35 8.92
N GLN A 140 8.70 -7.72 9.75
CA GLN A 140 10.01 -7.06 9.74
C GLN A 140 10.71 -7.24 8.38
N ALA A 141 10.80 -8.49 7.89
CA ALA A 141 11.36 -8.77 6.56
C ALA A 141 10.60 -8.04 5.44
N PHE A 142 9.28 -7.91 5.58
CA PHE A 142 8.46 -7.12 4.67
C PHE A 142 8.87 -5.64 4.69
N LEU A 143 8.95 -5.01 5.86
CA LEU A 143 9.30 -3.59 5.99
C LEU A 143 10.75 -3.31 5.56
N ASP A 144 11.68 -4.19 5.94
CA ASP A 144 13.09 -4.13 5.55
C ASP A 144 13.24 -4.24 4.02
N GLY A 145 12.43 -5.07 3.36
CA GLY A 145 12.43 -5.22 1.90
C GLY A 145 12.03 -3.94 1.15
N PHE A 146 11.29 -3.03 1.79
CA PHE A 146 10.97 -1.69 1.26
C PHE A 146 11.93 -0.60 1.77
N GLY A 147 12.90 -0.93 2.60
CA GLY A 147 13.90 0.01 3.13
C GLY A 147 13.35 1.01 4.14
N PHE A 148 12.27 0.69 4.86
CA PHE A 148 11.74 1.58 5.89
C PHE A 148 12.68 1.73 7.08
N ASP A 149 12.87 2.96 7.56
CA ASP A 149 13.53 3.25 8.84
C ASP A 149 12.49 3.22 9.99
N TYR A 150 12.49 2.14 10.77
CA TYR A 150 11.54 1.92 11.85
C TYR A 150 12.14 1.17 13.05
N GLU A 151 11.49 1.30 14.20
CA GLU A 151 11.74 0.53 15.42
C GLU A 151 10.57 -0.45 15.64
N PHE A 152 10.87 -1.74 15.67
CA PHE A 152 9.87 -2.76 16.00
C PHE A 152 9.64 -2.83 17.51
N LEU A 153 8.38 -2.77 17.95
CA LEU A 153 8.02 -3.03 19.36
C LEU A 153 6.97 -4.13 19.48
N SER A 154 7.25 -5.09 20.37
CA SER A 154 6.31 -6.14 20.79
C SER A 154 5.46 -5.66 21.96
N SER A 155 4.14 -5.80 21.84
CA SER A 155 3.19 -5.55 22.94
C SER A 155 3.52 -6.44 24.13
N THR A 156 3.70 -7.75 23.92
CA THR A 156 4.05 -8.71 24.97
C THR A 156 5.31 -8.28 25.72
N ALA A 157 6.37 -7.91 25.00
CA ALA A 157 7.61 -7.47 25.63
C ALA A 157 7.43 -6.18 26.45
N CYS A 158 6.65 -5.21 25.95
CA CYS A 158 6.38 -3.97 26.65
C CYS A 158 5.57 -4.18 27.93
N TYR A 159 4.56 -5.05 27.89
CA TYR A 159 3.77 -5.44 29.06
C TYR A 159 4.62 -6.17 30.11
N GLN A 160 5.42 -7.15 29.70
CA GLN A 160 6.24 -7.97 30.61
C GLN A 160 7.41 -7.19 31.22
N ALA A 161 8.01 -6.27 30.46
CA ALA A 161 9.09 -5.41 30.94
C ALA A 161 8.60 -4.26 31.84
N GLY A 162 7.29 -4.14 32.06
CA GLY A 162 6.69 -3.10 32.88
C GLY A 162 6.69 -1.71 32.25
N ARG A 163 6.95 -1.60 30.94
CA ARG A 163 6.95 -0.32 30.21
C ARG A 163 5.59 0.39 30.28
N PHE A 164 4.52 -0.37 30.46
CA PHE A 164 3.15 0.12 30.55
C PHE A 164 2.62 0.23 31.98
N ASP A 165 3.36 -0.23 33.00
CA ASP A 165 2.84 -0.42 34.36
C ASP A 165 2.31 0.88 34.99
N ALA A 166 3.01 2.00 34.77
CA ALA A 166 2.59 3.30 35.28
C ALA A 166 1.22 3.72 34.70
N VAL A 167 1.00 3.51 33.40
CA VAL A 167 -0.26 3.85 32.73
C VAL A 167 -1.35 2.84 33.07
N LEU A 168 -1.01 1.55 33.23
CA LEU A 168 -1.94 0.51 33.69
C LEU A 168 -2.50 0.85 35.09
N ARG A 169 -1.64 1.26 36.04
CA ARG A 169 -2.09 1.73 37.36
C ARG A 169 -3.00 2.95 37.26
N ARG A 170 -2.65 3.91 36.41
CA ARG A 170 -3.48 5.10 36.16
C ARG A 170 -4.84 4.76 35.55
N ILE A 171 -4.91 3.75 34.67
CA ILE A 171 -6.18 3.24 34.14
C ILE A 171 -7.01 2.59 35.24
N LEU A 172 -6.38 1.86 36.17
CA LEU A 172 -7.07 1.28 37.32
C LEU A 172 -7.64 2.37 38.25
N GLU A 173 -6.86 3.43 38.52
CA GLU A 173 -7.32 4.60 39.29
C GLU A 173 -8.52 5.30 38.64
N HIS A 174 -8.52 5.41 37.30
CA HIS A 174 -9.58 6.05 36.52
C HIS A 174 -10.57 5.06 35.89
N TYR A 175 -10.66 3.83 36.40
CA TYR A 175 -11.38 2.74 35.73
C TYR A 175 -12.81 3.13 35.36
N ASP A 176 -13.56 3.72 36.30
CA ASP A 176 -14.96 4.08 36.05
C ASP A 176 -15.11 5.16 34.97
N ALA A 177 -14.19 6.12 34.91
CA ALA A 177 -14.16 7.11 33.84
C ALA A 177 -13.82 6.47 32.49
N VAL A 178 -12.87 5.53 32.47
CA VAL A 178 -12.46 4.80 31.24
C VAL A 178 -13.61 3.94 30.70
N ILE A 179 -14.27 3.14 31.54
CA ILE A 179 -15.38 2.28 31.07
C ILE A 179 -16.56 3.12 30.57
N ASN A 180 -16.84 4.27 31.20
CA ASN A 180 -17.94 5.14 30.79
C ASN A 180 -17.75 5.74 29.39
N VAL A 181 -16.52 5.77 28.88
CA VAL A 181 -16.27 6.09 27.46
C VAL A 181 -16.71 4.96 26.53
N ILE A 182 -16.52 3.69 26.94
CA ILE A 182 -16.67 2.52 26.07
C ILE A 182 -18.07 1.91 26.14
N LEU A 183 -18.62 1.73 27.34
CA LEU A 183 -19.90 1.05 27.60
C LEU A 183 -21.08 1.55 26.74
N PRO A 184 -21.22 2.86 26.43
CA PRO A 184 -22.31 3.36 25.57
C PRO A 184 -22.29 2.78 24.16
N THR A 185 -21.11 2.32 23.68
CA THR A 185 -20.92 1.77 22.33
C THR A 185 -21.19 0.27 22.24
N LEU A 186 -21.42 -0.38 23.38
CA LEU A 186 -21.61 -1.82 23.48
C LEU A 186 -23.08 -2.20 23.64
N GLY A 187 -23.47 -3.32 23.02
CA GLY A 187 -24.77 -3.96 23.26
C GLY A 187 -24.89 -4.54 24.68
N PRO A 188 -26.11 -4.89 25.16
CA PRO A 188 -26.38 -5.26 26.54
C PRO A 188 -25.47 -6.37 27.09
N ASP A 189 -25.32 -7.47 26.36
CA ASP A 189 -24.54 -8.64 26.80
C ASP A 189 -23.07 -8.31 27.00
N ARG A 190 -22.49 -7.55 26.06
CA ARG A 190 -21.11 -7.08 26.15
C ARG A 190 -20.95 -6.03 27.23
N ARG A 191 -21.93 -5.17 27.43
CA ARG A 191 -21.90 -4.14 28.47
C ARG A 191 -21.86 -4.75 29.87
N ALA A 192 -22.60 -5.84 30.11
CA ALA A 192 -22.63 -6.54 31.39
C ALA A 192 -21.31 -7.26 31.73
N THR A 193 -20.52 -7.59 30.72
CA THR A 193 -19.28 -8.39 30.85
C THR A 193 -18.00 -7.61 30.55
N TYR A 194 -18.11 -6.33 30.17
CA TYR A 194 -16.98 -5.54 29.72
C TYR A 194 -16.05 -5.18 30.88
N SER A 195 -14.76 -5.41 30.66
CA SER A 195 -13.68 -4.81 31.43
C SER A 195 -12.61 -4.27 30.48
N PRO A 196 -11.97 -3.14 30.82
CA PRO A 196 -10.76 -2.69 30.14
C PRO A 196 -9.59 -3.62 30.40
N PHE A 197 -9.55 -4.34 31.54
CA PHE A 197 -8.50 -5.31 31.85
C PHE A 197 -8.96 -6.73 31.53
N LEU A 198 -8.17 -7.43 30.72
CA LEU A 198 -8.34 -8.83 30.37
C LEU A 198 -7.29 -9.63 31.15
N PRO A 199 -7.63 -10.27 32.28
CA PRO A 199 -6.67 -11.03 33.05
C PRO A 199 -6.16 -12.22 32.22
N ILE A 200 -4.86 -12.49 32.31
CA ILE A 200 -4.28 -13.71 31.76
C ILE A 200 -4.35 -14.78 32.84
N ASP A 201 -5.05 -15.86 32.54
CA ASP A 201 -5.21 -16.95 33.49
C ASP A 201 -3.85 -17.58 33.83
N PRO A 202 -3.44 -17.63 35.11
CA PRO A 202 -2.10 -18.10 35.49
C PRO A 202 -1.91 -19.61 35.31
N VAL A 203 -2.99 -20.38 35.08
CA VAL A 203 -2.93 -21.84 34.86
C VAL A 203 -3.02 -22.15 33.37
N THR A 204 -3.97 -21.55 32.65
CA THR A 204 -4.20 -21.88 31.24
C THR A 204 -3.44 -20.97 30.26
N GLY A 205 -3.00 -19.79 30.71
CA GLY A 205 -2.36 -18.77 29.88
C GLY A 205 -3.31 -18.05 28.92
N ILE A 206 -4.63 -18.22 29.08
CA ILE A 206 -5.64 -17.61 28.21
C ILE A 206 -5.88 -16.15 28.61
N VAL A 207 -5.99 -15.26 27.61
CA VAL A 207 -6.47 -13.88 27.80
C VAL A 207 -7.99 -13.90 27.98
N LEU A 208 -8.45 -13.65 29.19
CA LEU A 208 -9.85 -13.81 29.57
C LEU A 208 -10.68 -12.55 29.31
N GLN A 209 -11.86 -12.73 28.72
CA GLN A 209 -12.88 -11.68 28.61
C GLN A 209 -13.97 -11.93 29.64
N VAL A 210 -13.71 -11.51 30.88
CA VAL A 210 -14.57 -11.73 32.05
C VAL A 210 -14.88 -10.40 32.75
N PRO A 211 -16.03 -10.28 33.43
CA PRO A 211 -16.28 -9.15 34.30
C PRO A 211 -15.31 -9.16 35.49
N ILE A 212 -14.86 -7.98 35.89
CA ILE A 212 -14.07 -7.78 37.10
C ILE A 212 -15.03 -7.60 38.27
N VAL A 213 -14.86 -8.41 39.31
CA VAL A 213 -15.76 -8.43 40.49
C VAL A 213 -15.24 -7.58 41.64
N ASP A 214 -13.94 -7.29 41.69
CA ASP A 214 -13.34 -6.41 42.69
C ASP A 214 -12.05 -5.75 42.16
N ARG A 215 -11.68 -4.60 42.73
CA ARG A 215 -10.50 -3.80 42.37
C ARG A 215 -9.86 -3.22 43.63
N ASP A 216 -8.57 -3.46 43.82
CA ASP A 216 -7.77 -2.76 44.82
C ASP A 216 -6.79 -1.83 44.11
N VAL A 217 -7.12 -0.54 44.11
CA VAL A 217 -6.32 0.51 43.45
C VAL A 217 -4.96 0.67 44.14
N ALA A 218 -4.91 0.55 45.48
CA ALA A 218 -3.67 0.73 46.23
C ALA A 218 -2.71 -0.44 46.03
N ALA A 219 -3.24 -1.67 46.01
CA ALA A 219 -2.46 -2.87 45.70
C ALA A 219 -2.16 -3.03 44.19
N GLY A 220 -2.91 -2.34 43.32
CA GLY A 220 -2.77 -2.46 41.87
C GLY A 220 -3.30 -3.78 41.32
N THR A 221 -4.38 -4.30 41.88
CA THR A 221 -4.92 -5.63 41.57
C THR A 221 -6.39 -5.59 41.16
N ILE A 222 -6.80 -6.60 40.38
CA ILE A 222 -8.19 -6.89 40.03
C ILE A 222 -8.53 -8.34 40.39
N SER A 223 -9.80 -8.58 40.69
CA SER A 223 -10.32 -9.93 40.95
C SER A 223 -11.40 -10.31 39.94
N TYR A 224 -11.41 -11.56 39.51
CA TYR A 224 -12.40 -12.11 38.57
C TYR A 224 -12.80 -13.53 38.98
N GLN A 225 -13.93 -14.01 38.44
CA GLN A 225 -14.32 -15.42 38.58
C GLN A 225 -13.71 -16.23 37.43
N ARG A 226 -12.86 -17.21 37.76
CA ARG A 226 -12.23 -18.09 36.78
C ARG A 226 -13.31 -18.87 36.02
N PRO A 227 -13.30 -18.84 34.68
CA PRO A 227 -14.17 -19.70 33.90
C PRO A 227 -13.92 -21.17 34.24
N GLU A 228 -14.95 -22.01 34.14
CA GLU A 228 -14.95 -23.45 34.49
C GLU A 228 -15.02 -23.77 35.98
N THR A 229 -14.30 -23.05 36.85
CA THR A 229 -14.27 -23.38 38.30
C THR A 229 -15.13 -22.46 39.16
N GLY A 230 -15.36 -21.21 38.74
CA GLY A 230 -16.04 -20.21 39.56
C GLY A 230 -15.22 -19.75 40.78
N GLU A 231 -13.92 -20.04 40.80
CA GLU A 231 -13.00 -19.56 41.84
C GLU A 231 -12.69 -18.08 41.64
N THR A 232 -12.63 -17.32 42.74
CA THR A 232 -12.19 -15.92 42.69
C THR A 232 -10.67 -15.85 42.66
N VAL A 233 -10.13 -15.29 41.58
CA VAL A 233 -8.68 -15.13 41.36
C VAL A 233 -8.35 -13.65 41.37
N THR A 234 -7.32 -13.26 42.13
CA THR A 234 -6.79 -11.90 42.20
C THR A 234 -5.44 -11.85 41.50
N VAL A 235 -5.26 -10.90 40.58
CA VAL A 235 -4.02 -10.70 39.82
C VAL A 235 -3.61 -9.22 39.81
N PRO A 236 -2.31 -8.91 39.73
CA PRO A 236 -1.88 -7.54 39.47
C PRO A 236 -2.29 -7.09 38.07
N VAL A 237 -2.52 -5.79 37.88
CA VAL A 237 -2.77 -5.21 36.55
C VAL A 237 -1.49 -4.99 35.74
N THR A 238 -0.33 -5.30 36.32
CA THR A 238 1.02 -4.97 35.84
C THR A 238 1.85 -6.22 35.56
N GLY A 239 3.05 -6.06 34.97
CA GLY A 239 3.99 -7.17 34.76
C GLY A 239 3.50 -8.24 33.78
N GLY A 240 2.59 -7.86 32.88
CA GLY A 240 2.00 -8.76 31.88
C GLY A 240 0.96 -9.75 32.41
N ALA A 241 0.47 -9.61 33.64
CA ALA A 241 -0.60 -10.44 34.19
C ALA A 241 -2.00 -10.08 33.63
N CYS A 242 -2.14 -8.90 33.03
CA CYS A 242 -3.33 -8.46 32.32
C CYS A 242 -2.96 -7.89 30.95
N LYS A 243 -3.85 -8.04 29.97
CA LYS A 243 -3.83 -7.32 28.70
C LYS A 243 -4.98 -6.32 28.68
N LEU A 244 -4.77 -5.10 28.22
CA LEU A 244 -5.90 -4.19 28.02
C LEU A 244 -6.72 -4.58 26.79
N GLN A 245 -8.02 -4.33 26.88
CA GLN A 245 -8.93 -4.39 25.74
C GLN A 245 -8.52 -3.32 24.72
N TRP A 246 -8.47 -3.71 23.44
CA TRP A 246 -7.79 -2.98 22.36
C TRP A 246 -8.04 -1.47 22.26
N LYS A 247 -9.26 -0.94 22.53
CA LYS A 247 -9.49 0.53 22.47
C LYS A 247 -8.78 1.27 23.61
N VAL A 248 -8.76 0.66 24.79
CA VAL A 248 -8.08 1.20 25.97
C VAL A 248 -6.58 0.93 25.89
N ASP A 249 -6.19 -0.21 25.32
CA ASP A 249 -4.80 -0.54 25.00
C ASP A 249 -4.16 0.46 24.03
N TRP A 250 -4.88 0.83 22.98
CA TRP A 250 -4.42 1.82 22.01
C TRP A 250 -4.19 3.20 22.66
N ALA A 251 -5.12 3.62 23.52
CA ALA A 251 -4.97 4.85 24.30
C ALA A 251 -3.78 4.77 25.27
N MET A 252 -3.63 3.64 25.97
CA MET A 252 -2.52 3.39 26.87
C MET A 252 -1.19 3.50 26.14
N ARG A 253 -1.09 2.91 24.94
CA ARG A 253 0.11 2.94 24.10
C ARG A 253 0.50 4.36 23.74
N TRP A 254 -0.45 5.19 23.31
CA TRP A 254 -0.21 6.62 23.04
C TRP A 254 0.37 7.33 24.25
N VAL A 255 -0.19 7.11 25.43
CA VAL A 255 0.24 7.78 26.67
C VAL A 255 1.59 7.27 27.15
N ALA A 256 1.80 5.95 27.14
CA ALA A 256 3.02 5.33 27.66
C ALA A 256 4.24 5.56 26.76
N LEU A 257 4.04 5.59 25.44
CA LEU A 257 5.12 5.80 24.48
C LEU A 257 5.32 7.28 24.13
N GLY A 258 4.33 8.13 24.39
CA GLY A 258 4.36 9.54 24.01
C GLY A 258 4.21 9.73 22.50
N VAL A 259 3.22 9.06 21.90
CA VAL A 259 3.01 9.07 20.44
C VAL A 259 2.48 10.45 20.01
N ASP A 260 3.12 11.03 19.00
CA ASP A 260 2.79 12.35 18.46
C ASP A 260 1.93 12.29 17.22
N TYR A 261 2.13 11.26 16.42
CA TYR A 261 1.40 11.06 15.18
C TYR A 261 1.12 9.59 14.92
N GLU A 262 -0.15 9.26 14.68
CA GLU A 262 -0.56 7.95 14.18
C GLU A 262 -1.77 8.12 13.25
N MET A 263 -1.75 7.42 12.13
CA MET A 263 -2.85 7.38 11.18
C MET A 263 -3.61 6.06 11.28
N ALA A 264 -4.85 6.05 10.79
CA ALA A 264 -5.68 4.85 10.84
C ALA A 264 -6.61 4.76 9.64
N GLY A 265 -6.96 3.54 9.22
CA GLY A 265 -7.99 3.31 8.22
C GLY A 265 -9.35 3.89 8.62
N LYS A 266 -10.18 4.20 7.63
CA LYS A 266 -11.54 4.74 7.83
C LYS A 266 -12.42 3.87 8.73
N ASP A 267 -12.21 2.55 8.70
CA ASP A 267 -12.93 1.60 9.55
C ASP A 267 -12.57 1.69 11.04
N LEU A 268 -11.53 2.44 11.40
CA LEU A 268 -11.08 2.64 12.77
C LEU A 268 -11.44 4.02 13.34
N ILE A 269 -12.15 4.91 12.60
CA ILE A 269 -12.49 6.27 13.05
C ILE A 269 -13.13 6.29 14.43
N ASP A 270 -14.20 5.51 14.64
CA ASP A 270 -14.89 5.46 15.93
C ASP A 270 -13.97 5.01 17.06
N SER A 271 -12.99 4.15 16.74
CA SER A 271 -12.06 3.61 17.71
C SER A 271 -10.99 4.63 18.07
N VAL A 272 -10.45 5.37 17.09
CA VAL A 272 -9.57 6.52 17.33
C VAL A 272 -10.26 7.57 18.21
N LEU A 273 -11.54 7.87 17.96
CA LEU A 273 -12.30 8.82 18.77
C LEU A 273 -12.47 8.36 20.22
N LEU A 274 -12.78 7.07 20.43
CA LEU A 274 -12.93 6.51 21.78
C LEU A 274 -11.59 6.43 22.50
N SER A 275 -10.54 5.92 21.86
CA SER A 275 -9.18 5.88 22.41
C SER A 275 -8.67 7.29 22.74
N GLY A 276 -9.00 8.29 21.92
CA GLY A 276 -8.63 9.68 22.18
C GLY A 276 -9.37 10.29 23.37
N ARG A 277 -10.60 9.86 23.66
CA ARG A 277 -11.30 10.22 24.91
C ARG A 277 -10.66 9.55 26.11
N VAL A 278 -10.27 8.27 25.99
CA VAL A 278 -9.55 7.56 27.06
C VAL A 278 -8.20 8.22 27.35
N ALA A 279 -7.41 8.59 26.33
CA ALA A 279 -6.14 9.30 26.52
C ALA A 279 -6.33 10.60 27.33
N ARG A 280 -7.40 11.36 27.07
CA ARG A 280 -7.74 12.57 27.85
C ARG A 280 -8.16 12.27 29.29
N VAL A 281 -8.89 11.17 29.52
CA VAL A 281 -9.16 10.69 30.89
C VAL A 281 -7.86 10.39 31.63
N LEU A 282 -6.86 9.87 30.92
CA LEU A 282 -5.49 9.65 31.42
C LEU A 282 -4.62 10.91 31.41
N GLY A 283 -5.21 12.10 31.22
CA GLY A 283 -4.52 13.39 31.28
C GLY A 283 -3.49 13.62 30.18
N ALA A 284 -3.66 13.00 29.02
CA ALA A 284 -2.79 13.17 27.85
C ALA A 284 -3.59 13.63 26.62
N GLU A 285 -2.93 14.39 25.74
CA GLU A 285 -3.50 14.72 24.43
C GLU A 285 -3.24 13.59 23.44
N PRO A 286 -4.26 13.07 22.74
CA PRO A 286 -4.07 12.04 21.72
C PRO A 286 -3.15 12.55 20.59
N PRO A 287 -2.49 11.65 19.84
CA PRO A 287 -1.64 12.03 18.73
C PRO A 287 -2.41 12.83 17.67
N ALA A 288 -1.70 13.66 16.92
CA ALA A 288 -2.21 14.12 15.64
C ALA A 288 -2.44 12.90 14.74
N GLY A 289 -3.41 12.98 13.84
CA GLY A 289 -3.74 11.82 13.03
C GLY A 289 -4.48 12.15 11.76
N PHE A 290 -4.58 11.11 10.95
CA PHE A 290 -5.19 11.14 9.63
C PHE A 290 -5.96 9.85 9.39
N ASN A 291 -7.19 9.96 8.87
CA ASN A 291 -7.98 8.80 8.47
C ASN A 291 -7.96 8.66 6.95
N TYR A 292 -7.34 7.59 6.46
CA TYR A 292 -7.32 7.26 5.03
C TYR A 292 -8.47 6.33 4.64
N GLU A 293 -8.88 6.43 3.39
CA GLU A 293 -9.95 5.60 2.83
C GLU A 293 -9.51 4.17 2.51
N LEU A 294 -10.52 3.31 2.35
CA LEU A 294 -10.34 1.89 2.06
C LEU A 294 -10.09 1.63 0.56
N PHE A 295 -9.47 0.48 0.28
CA PHE A 295 -9.41 -0.07 -1.07
C PHE A 295 -10.66 -0.88 -1.41
N LEU A 296 -11.07 -0.77 -2.66
CA LEU A 296 -12.19 -1.49 -3.26
C LEU A 296 -11.66 -2.47 -4.32
N ASP A 297 -12.40 -3.54 -4.59
CA ASP A 297 -12.11 -4.44 -5.72
C ASP A 297 -12.50 -3.80 -7.07
N ALA A 298 -12.37 -4.57 -8.15
CA ALA A 298 -12.70 -4.11 -9.50
C ALA A 298 -14.18 -3.71 -9.65
N GLU A 299 -15.08 -4.40 -8.92
CA GLU A 299 -16.52 -4.16 -8.88
C GLU A 299 -16.91 -3.02 -7.91
N GLY A 300 -15.96 -2.45 -7.16
CA GLY A 300 -16.20 -1.38 -6.20
C GLY A 300 -16.69 -1.85 -4.83
N GLN A 301 -16.56 -3.13 -4.50
CA GLN A 301 -16.86 -3.68 -3.19
C GLN A 301 -15.65 -3.58 -2.26
N LYS A 302 -15.89 -3.61 -0.94
CA LYS A 302 -14.81 -3.66 0.05
C LYS A 302 -13.97 -4.93 -0.14
N ILE A 303 -12.66 -4.77 -0.27
CA ILE A 303 -11.72 -5.89 -0.26
C ILE A 303 -11.75 -6.55 1.12
N SER A 304 -11.83 -7.89 1.16
CA SER A 304 -11.68 -8.64 2.40
C SER A 304 -10.83 -9.88 2.21
N LYS A 305 -10.01 -10.17 3.22
CA LYS A 305 -9.15 -11.37 3.25
C LYS A 305 -9.95 -12.67 3.05
N SER A 306 -11.18 -12.73 3.58
CA SER A 306 -12.06 -13.90 3.46
C SER A 306 -12.59 -14.14 2.04
N LYS A 307 -12.73 -13.08 1.24
CA LYS A 307 -13.22 -13.18 -0.14
C LYS A 307 -12.09 -13.44 -1.14
N GLY A 308 -10.84 -13.18 -0.75
CA GLY A 308 -9.69 -13.28 -1.66
C GLY A 308 -9.78 -12.37 -2.88
N ASN A 309 -10.62 -11.32 -2.83
CA ASN A 309 -10.95 -10.44 -3.96
C ASN A 309 -9.99 -9.24 -4.12
N GLY A 310 -8.89 -9.22 -3.36
CA GLY A 310 -7.96 -8.10 -3.36
C GLY A 310 -6.61 -8.47 -3.94
N LEU A 311 -6.04 -7.54 -4.71
CA LEU A 311 -4.65 -7.58 -5.15
C LEU A 311 -3.71 -7.52 -3.94
N THR A 312 -2.79 -8.48 -3.81
CA THR A 312 -1.75 -8.46 -2.78
C THR A 312 -0.55 -7.61 -3.20
N ILE A 313 0.37 -7.35 -2.26
CA ILE A 313 1.58 -6.59 -2.55
C ILE A 313 2.53 -7.42 -3.43
N GLU A 314 2.69 -8.71 -3.12
CA GLU A 314 3.50 -9.64 -3.91
C GLU A 314 3.00 -9.69 -5.36
N GLN A 315 1.68 -9.78 -5.53
CA GLN A 315 1.06 -9.73 -6.85
C GLN A 315 1.33 -8.39 -7.54
N TRP A 316 1.26 -7.25 -6.85
CA TRP A 316 1.65 -5.98 -7.46
C TRP A 316 3.12 -6.01 -7.92
N LEU A 317 4.01 -6.51 -7.07
CA LEU A 317 5.45 -6.57 -7.32
C LEU A 317 5.84 -7.55 -8.42
N ASP A 318 5.01 -8.53 -8.75
CA ASP A 318 5.22 -9.38 -9.92
C ASP A 318 5.13 -8.58 -11.23
N TYR A 319 4.25 -7.57 -11.27
CA TYR A 319 3.90 -6.81 -12.49
C TYR A 319 4.34 -5.35 -12.47
N GLY A 320 4.87 -4.85 -11.35
CA GLY A 320 5.28 -3.46 -11.25
C GLY A 320 6.29 -3.21 -10.13
N PRO A 321 7.04 -2.12 -10.23
CA PRO A 321 8.05 -1.75 -9.26
C PRO A 321 7.41 -1.20 -7.96
N PRO A 322 8.10 -1.27 -6.81
CA PRO A 322 7.60 -0.77 -5.53
C PRO A 322 7.29 0.73 -5.55
N GLU A 323 7.98 1.51 -6.39
CA GLU A 323 7.74 2.96 -6.52
C GLU A 323 6.35 3.28 -7.09
N SER A 324 5.83 2.45 -8.00
CA SER A 324 4.47 2.63 -8.53
C SER A 324 3.41 2.31 -7.47
N LEU A 325 3.68 1.33 -6.60
CA LEU A 325 2.83 1.05 -5.44
C LEU A 325 2.86 2.19 -4.43
N ALA A 326 4.04 2.76 -4.15
CA ALA A 326 4.19 3.91 -3.26
C ALA A 326 3.47 5.16 -3.80
N LEU A 327 3.58 5.44 -5.11
CA LEU A 327 2.78 6.47 -5.77
C LEU A 327 1.28 6.21 -5.59
N TYR A 328 0.86 4.97 -5.83
CA TYR A 328 -0.53 4.59 -5.66
C TYR A 328 -0.99 4.79 -4.21
N MET A 329 -0.14 4.59 -3.19
CA MET A 329 -0.47 4.90 -1.79
C MET A 329 -0.56 6.40 -1.51
N PHE A 330 0.29 7.21 -2.15
CA PHE A 330 0.33 8.67 -2.02
C PHE A 330 -0.91 9.36 -2.60
N GLN A 331 -1.44 8.87 -3.72
CA GLN A 331 -2.51 9.56 -4.44
C GLN A 331 -3.83 9.56 -3.67
N ASN A 332 -4.38 10.75 -3.39
CA ASN A 332 -5.74 10.96 -2.86
C ASN A 332 -6.11 10.03 -1.69
N PRO A 333 -5.37 10.00 -0.57
CA PRO A 333 -5.59 9.02 0.49
C PRO A 333 -6.92 9.23 1.23
N ARG A 334 -7.60 10.36 1.03
CA ARG A 334 -8.97 10.64 1.53
C ARG A 334 -10.08 10.06 0.65
N LYS A 335 -9.77 9.40 -0.47
CA LYS A 335 -10.76 8.80 -1.40
C LYS A 335 -10.56 7.30 -1.50
N ALA A 336 -11.67 6.56 -1.53
CA ALA A 336 -11.64 5.13 -1.81
C ALA A 336 -11.16 4.91 -3.25
N LYS A 337 -10.32 3.89 -3.45
CA LYS A 337 -9.72 3.58 -4.74
C LYS A 337 -9.85 2.10 -5.05
N ARG A 338 -10.05 1.78 -6.32
CA ARG A 338 -10.08 0.40 -6.80
C ARG A 338 -8.68 -0.15 -6.94
N LEU A 339 -8.42 -1.29 -6.33
CA LEU A 339 -7.13 -1.95 -6.32
C LEU A 339 -7.26 -3.31 -7.05
N HIS A 340 -6.98 -3.29 -8.34
CA HIS A 340 -7.01 -4.44 -9.25
C HIS A 340 -5.84 -4.32 -10.25
N PHE A 341 -5.55 -5.40 -11.00
CA PHE A 341 -4.37 -5.48 -11.87
C PHE A 341 -4.26 -4.35 -12.90
N ASP A 342 -5.38 -3.86 -13.46
CA ASP A 342 -5.34 -2.82 -14.50
C ASP A 342 -4.87 -1.45 -14.00
N VAL A 343 -4.78 -1.23 -12.68
CA VAL A 343 -4.25 0.03 -12.15
C VAL A 343 -2.73 0.06 -12.12
N ILE A 344 -2.07 -1.10 -12.20
CA ILE A 344 -0.61 -1.22 -12.13
C ILE A 344 0.07 -0.52 -13.32
N PRO A 345 -0.29 -0.80 -14.59
CA PRO A 345 0.38 -0.15 -15.73
C PRO A 345 0.26 1.37 -15.68
N ARG A 346 -0.92 1.86 -15.30
CA ARG A 346 -1.17 3.29 -15.15
C ARG A 346 -0.33 3.91 -14.03
N ALA A 347 -0.22 3.25 -12.88
CA ALA A 347 0.59 3.74 -11.78
C ALA A 347 2.09 3.80 -12.14
N ILE A 348 2.58 2.88 -12.97
CA ILE A 348 3.96 2.89 -13.46
C ILE A 348 4.21 4.10 -14.36
N ASP A 349 3.35 4.32 -15.34
CA ASP A 349 3.50 5.46 -16.27
C ASP A 349 3.33 6.80 -15.55
N GLU A 350 2.34 6.92 -14.64
CA GLU A 350 2.18 8.13 -13.84
C GLU A 350 3.41 8.41 -12.97
N TYR A 351 4.03 7.37 -12.40
CA TYR A 351 5.28 7.51 -11.64
C TYR A 351 6.43 8.00 -12.53
N ALA A 352 6.61 7.41 -13.71
CA ALA A 352 7.62 7.84 -14.67
C ALA A 352 7.42 9.30 -15.10
N ASP A 353 6.18 9.72 -15.35
CA ASP A 353 5.83 11.10 -15.68
C ASP A 353 6.18 12.08 -14.57
N PHE A 354 5.88 11.73 -13.31
CA PHE A 354 6.23 12.57 -12.16
C PHE A 354 7.75 12.65 -11.98
N LEU A 355 8.46 11.55 -12.19
CA LEU A 355 9.91 11.47 -12.09
C LEU A 355 10.59 12.33 -13.17
N GLY A 356 10.18 12.20 -14.43
CA GLY A 356 10.76 12.95 -15.55
C GLY A 356 10.56 14.46 -15.45
N LYS A 357 9.45 14.92 -14.86
CA LYS A 357 9.18 16.36 -14.65
C LYS A 357 9.91 16.95 -13.44
N TYR A 358 10.37 16.13 -12.51
CA TYR A 358 10.89 16.58 -11.22
C TYR A 358 12.14 17.50 -11.32
N PRO A 359 13.16 17.19 -12.15
CA PRO A 359 14.38 18.00 -12.21
C PRO A 359 14.15 19.44 -12.65
N ASP A 360 13.17 19.67 -13.53
CA ASP A 360 12.88 20.98 -14.12
C ASP A 360 11.88 21.81 -13.29
N GLN A 361 11.35 21.24 -12.20
CA GLN A 361 10.40 21.94 -11.33
C GLN A 361 11.11 22.89 -10.36
N PRO A 362 10.55 24.09 -10.10
CA PRO A 362 10.99 24.91 -8.97
C PRO A 362 10.69 24.19 -7.64
N VAL A 363 11.40 24.57 -6.57
CA VAL A 363 11.34 23.87 -5.27
C VAL A 363 9.92 23.71 -4.73
N GLU A 364 9.06 24.72 -4.90
CA GLU A 364 7.67 24.68 -4.44
C GLU A 364 6.86 23.60 -5.16
N GLN A 365 7.13 23.38 -6.45
CA GLN A 365 6.50 22.33 -7.24
C GLN A 365 7.11 20.96 -6.96
N GLN A 366 8.44 20.88 -6.77
CA GLN A 366 9.13 19.65 -6.37
C GLN A 366 8.56 19.11 -5.06
N LEU A 367 8.36 19.95 -4.06
CA LEU A 367 7.75 19.55 -2.78
C LEU A 367 6.30 19.07 -2.95
N GLY A 368 5.60 19.50 -4.00
CA GLY A 368 4.25 19.00 -4.32
C GLY A 368 4.24 17.71 -5.15
N ASN A 369 5.39 17.31 -5.70
CA ASN A 369 5.51 16.17 -6.57
C ASN A 369 5.59 14.87 -5.74
N PRO A 370 4.75 13.85 -6.00
CA PRO A 370 4.76 12.59 -5.25
C PRO A 370 6.15 11.94 -5.15
N VAL A 371 6.97 12.02 -6.19
CA VAL A 371 8.30 11.36 -6.21
C VAL A 371 9.26 11.96 -5.18
N HIS A 372 9.06 13.23 -4.80
CA HIS A 372 9.80 13.85 -3.70
C HIS A 372 9.60 13.07 -2.39
N HIS A 373 8.36 12.68 -2.12
CA HIS A 373 8.00 11.97 -0.88
C HIS A 373 8.37 10.49 -0.93
N ILE A 374 8.34 9.88 -2.11
CA ILE A 374 8.73 8.48 -2.32
C ILE A 374 10.24 8.30 -2.14
N HIS A 375 11.04 9.25 -2.61
CA HIS A 375 12.51 9.18 -2.63
C HIS A 375 13.20 10.11 -1.63
N GLU A 376 12.47 10.56 -0.61
CA GLU A 376 13.02 11.38 0.48
C GLU A 376 13.78 12.64 0.01
N GLY A 377 13.29 13.27 -1.06
CA GLY A 377 13.89 14.47 -1.65
C GLY A 377 15.06 14.21 -2.61
N THR A 378 15.47 12.96 -2.79
CA THR A 378 16.50 12.55 -3.76
C THR A 378 15.97 11.57 -4.81
N PRO A 379 14.99 11.96 -5.66
CA PRO A 379 14.54 11.08 -6.75
C PRO A 379 15.69 10.68 -7.68
N PRO A 380 15.70 9.43 -8.16
CA PRO A 380 16.71 8.98 -9.10
C PRO A 380 16.59 9.72 -10.44
N ALA A 381 17.73 10.02 -11.05
CA ALA A 381 17.76 10.44 -12.44
C ALA A 381 17.59 9.19 -13.31
N THR A 382 16.41 9.01 -13.88
CA THR A 382 16.12 7.87 -14.77
C THR A 382 15.65 8.38 -16.12
N ASP A 383 16.30 7.91 -17.18
CA ASP A 383 15.80 8.05 -18.54
C ASP A 383 14.97 6.82 -18.91
N LEU A 384 13.68 7.03 -19.12
CA LEU A 384 12.75 6.02 -19.61
C LEU A 384 12.31 6.43 -21.02
N PRO A 385 13.07 6.02 -22.06
CA PRO A 385 12.79 6.43 -23.44
C PRO A 385 11.46 5.87 -23.97
N ILE A 386 10.89 4.90 -23.28
CA ILE A 386 9.64 4.21 -23.63
C ILE A 386 8.79 4.02 -22.38
N SER A 387 7.47 4.24 -22.51
CA SER A 387 6.51 4.03 -21.43
C SER A 387 6.14 2.55 -21.25
N PHE A 388 5.66 2.19 -20.06
CA PHE A 388 5.21 0.84 -19.75
C PHE A 388 3.97 0.45 -20.56
N SER A 389 3.03 1.37 -20.77
CA SER A 389 1.90 1.15 -21.69
C SER A 389 2.37 0.79 -23.11
N LEU A 390 3.47 1.37 -23.59
CA LEU A 390 4.02 1.03 -24.90
C LEU A 390 4.59 -0.39 -24.93
N LEU A 391 5.26 -0.84 -23.86
CA LEU A 391 5.73 -2.21 -23.72
C LEU A 391 4.57 -3.22 -23.76
N LEU A 392 3.45 -2.93 -23.08
CA LEU A 392 2.26 -3.78 -23.11
C LEU A 392 1.60 -3.81 -24.50
N ASN A 393 1.58 -2.67 -25.20
CA ASN A 393 1.09 -2.62 -26.58
C ASN A 393 1.95 -3.48 -27.51
N LEU A 394 3.28 -3.43 -27.37
CA LEU A 394 4.22 -4.27 -28.12
C LEU A 394 3.98 -5.76 -27.83
N ALA A 395 3.81 -6.12 -26.55
CA ALA A 395 3.52 -7.48 -26.12
C ALA A 395 2.21 -8.02 -26.72
N SER A 396 1.15 -7.21 -26.71
CA SER A 396 -0.15 -7.54 -27.27
C SER A 396 -0.08 -7.84 -28.77
N VAL A 397 0.62 -7.00 -29.53
CA VAL A 397 0.68 -7.16 -30.99
C VAL A 397 1.57 -8.32 -31.37
N ALA A 398 2.76 -8.38 -30.77
CA ALA A 398 3.68 -9.48 -31.01
C ALA A 398 3.15 -10.81 -30.45
N ALA A 399 2.01 -10.79 -29.73
CA ALA A 399 1.44 -11.91 -29.00
C ALA A 399 2.52 -12.65 -28.20
N THR A 400 3.32 -11.86 -27.48
CA THR A 400 4.52 -12.36 -26.80
C THR A 400 4.63 -11.85 -25.39
N ASP A 401 5.12 -12.73 -24.53
CA ASP A 401 5.52 -12.51 -23.15
C ASP A 401 7.04 -12.70 -22.98
N ASP A 402 7.81 -12.62 -24.07
CA ASP A 402 9.25 -12.87 -24.09
C ASP A 402 10.02 -11.55 -23.95
N PRO A 403 10.74 -11.34 -22.83
CA PRO A 403 11.52 -10.13 -22.61
C PRO A 403 12.51 -9.83 -23.74
N ALA A 404 13.13 -10.86 -24.33
CA ALA A 404 14.13 -10.67 -25.39
C ALA A 404 13.49 -10.12 -26.67
N LYS A 405 12.28 -10.58 -26.99
CA LYS A 405 11.52 -10.03 -28.12
C LYS A 405 11.09 -8.60 -27.85
N LEU A 406 10.58 -8.30 -26.65
CA LEU A 406 10.23 -6.93 -26.26
C LEU A 406 11.44 -5.99 -26.38
N TRP A 407 12.61 -6.41 -25.89
CA TRP A 407 13.86 -5.66 -26.05
C TRP A 407 14.25 -5.42 -27.51
N ALA A 408 14.05 -6.41 -28.39
CA ALA A 408 14.31 -6.22 -29.82
C ALA A 408 13.39 -5.16 -30.46
N TYR A 409 12.18 -4.95 -29.94
CA TYR A 409 11.32 -3.82 -30.34
C TYR A 409 11.81 -2.50 -29.74
N VAL A 410 12.15 -2.49 -28.45
CA VAL A 410 12.67 -1.32 -27.72
C VAL A 410 13.92 -0.77 -28.42
N ALA A 411 14.90 -1.62 -28.73
CA ALA A 411 16.15 -1.21 -29.36
C ALA A 411 15.97 -0.59 -30.76
N ARG A 412 14.89 -0.94 -31.48
CA ARG A 412 14.54 -0.29 -32.75
C ARG A 412 13.92 1.09 -32.55
N GLN A 413 13.15 1.27 -31.50
CA GLN A 413 12.40 2.50 -31.21
C GLN A 413 13.24 3.54 -30.47
N ALA A 414 14.12 3.09 -29.59
CA ALA A 414 15.09 3.89 -28.86
C ALA A 414 16.51 3.34 -29.12
N PRO A 415 17.12 3.68 -30.27
CA PRO A 415 18.48 3.23 -30.59
C PRO A 415 19.47 3.66 -29.50
N GLY A 416 20.40 2.76 -29.15
CA GLY A 416 21.37 2.99 -28.07
C GLY A 416 20.92 2.53 -26.68
N THR A 417 19.70 2.00 -26.56
CA THR A 417 19.22 1.35 -25.34
C THR A 417 19.62 -0.13 -25.30
N SER A 418 19.93 -0.63 -24.10
CA SER A 418 20.21 -2.04 -23.83
C SER A 418 19.87 -2.39 -22.37
N PRO A 419 19.69 -3.68 -22.03
CA PRO A 419 19.51 -4.12 -20.65
C PRO A 419 20.61 -3.62 -19.70
N GLU A 420 21.86 -3.62 -20.16
CA GLU A 420 23.03 -3.26 -19.35
C GLU A 420 23.14 -1.75 -19.11
N THR A 421 22.65 -0.94 -20.06
CA THR A 421 22.71 0.52 -19.99
C THR A 421 21.48 1.14 -19.36
N HIS A 422 20.33 0.43 -19.36
CA HIS A 422 19.05 0.92 -18.88
C HIS A 422 18.38 -0.11 -17.93
N ALA A 423 19.00 -0.35 -16.77
CA ALA A 423 18.54 -1.35 -15.81
C ALA A 423 17.08 -1.16 -15.35
N GLU A 424 16.62 0.09 -15.20
CA GLU A 424 15.22 0.37 -14.85
C GLU A 424 14.25 0.00 -15.98
N LEU A 425 14.61 0.30 -17.22
CA LEU A 425 13.82 -0.12 -18.38
C LEU A 425 13.82 -1.64 -18.51
N ASP A 426 14.94 -2.31 -18.24
CA ASP A 426 15.02 -3.77 -18.23
C ASP A 426 14.07 -4.39 -17.21
N ARG A 427 14.04 -3.84 -16.00
CA ARG A 427 13.08 -4.24 -14.96
C ARG A 427 11.64 -4.09 -15.46
N LEU A 428 11.31 -2.97 -16.09
CA LEU A 428 9.99 -2.72 -16.69
C LEU A 428 9.66 -3.68 -17.84
N VAL A 429 10.61 -4.03 -18.70
CA VAL A 429 10.41 -5.02 -19.77
C VAL A 429 10.05 -6.38 -19.19
N HIS A 430 10.71 -6.81 -18.12
CA HIS A 430 10.39 -8.07 -17.44
C HIS A 430 9.02 -8.05 -16.75
N HIS A 431 8.65 -6.93 -16.13
CA HIS A 431 7.29 -6.75 -15.59
C HIS A 431 6.23 -6.77 -16.70
N ALA A 432 6.48 -6.09 -17.83
CA ALA A 432 5.58 -6.08 -18.97
C ALA A 432 5.41 -7.47 -19.58
N ALA A 433 6.48 -8.24 -19.70
CA ALA A 433 6.46 -9.64 -20.14
C ALA A 433 5.59 -10.52 -19.21
N ARG A 434 5.76 -10.41 -17.90
CA ARG A 434 4.92 -11.14 -16.92
C ARG A 434 3.46 -10.73 -16.99
N TYR A 435 3.19 -9.43 -17.04
CA TYR A 435 1.82 -8.92 -17.19
C TYR A 435 1.19 -9.43 -18.49
N ALA A 436 1.97 -9.44 -19.58
CA ALA A 436 1.51 -9.94 -20.86
C ALA A 436 1.20 -11.44 -20.82
N ARG A 437 2.06 -12.25 -20.21
CA ARG A 437 1.84 -13.70 -20.03
C ARG A 437 0.50 -14.00 -19.36
N ASP A 438 0.16 -13.24 -18.32
CA ASP A 438 -0.97 -13.60 -17.46
C ASP A 438 -2.27 -12.90 -17.87
N PHE A 439 -2.21 -11.69 -18.43
CA PHE A 439 -3.39 -10.86 -18.71
C PHE A 439 -3.60 -10.48 -20.19
N VAL A 440 -2.56 -10.57 -21.03
CA VAL A 440 -2.65 -10.13 -22.43
C VAL A 440 -2.71 -11.34 -23.36
N VAL A 441 -1.62 -12.10 -23.44
CA VAL A 441 -1.43 -13.21 -24.40
C VAL A 441 -2.55 -14.25 -24.34
N PRO A 442 -3.03 -14.72 -23.17
CA PRO A 442 -4.09 -15.73 -23.10
C PRO A 442 -5.42 -15.25 -23.68
N GLY A 443 -5.68 -13.93 -23.67
CA GLY A 443 -6.90 -13.33 -24.19
C GLY A 443 -6.89 -13.05 -25.70
N LEU A 444 -5.75 -13.23 -26.37
CA LEU A 444 -5.61 -12.90 -27.78
C LEU A 444 -6.17 -14.03 -28.67
N GLN A 445 -7.29 -13.74 -29.33
CA GLN A 445 -7.90 -14.63 -30.31
C GLN A 445 -8.13 -13.89 -31.64
N ARG A 446 -7.25 -14.14 -32.61
CA ARG A 446 -7.37 -13.56 -33.96
C ARG A 446 -8.39 -14.34 -34.78
N ARG A 447 -9.57 -13.75 -34.99
CA ARG A 447 -10.59 -14.30 -35.91
C ARG A 447 -10.23 -14.02 -37.37
N ALA A 448 -10.85 -14.77 -38.29
CA ALA A 448 -10.81 -14.43 -39.71
C ALA A 448 -11.63 -13.15 -39.96
N PRO A 449 -11.20 -12.29 -40.91
CA PRO A 449 -12.03 -11.19 -41.39
C PRO A 449 -13.23 -11.75 -42.18
N ASP A 450 -14.36 -11.04 -42.18
CA ASP A 450 -15.43 -11.30 -43.14
C ASP A 450 -15.09 -10.74 -44.54
N ALA A 451 -15.93 -10.99 -45.55
CA ALA A 451 -15.65 -10.56 -46.93
C ALA A 451 -15.46 -9.04 -47.08
N ARG A 452 -16.16 -8.23 -46.27
CA ARG A 452 -16.06 -6.78 -46.30
C ARG A 452 -14.79 -6.32 -45.60
N GLU A 453 -14.49 -6.88 -44.44
CA GLU A 453 -13.28 -6.61 -43.68
C GLU A 453 -12.03 -7.04 -44.44
N ALA A 454 -12.08 -8.18 -45.15
CA ALA A 454 -10.99 -8.66 -46.00
C ALA A 454 -10.70 -7.67 -47.14
N ALA A 455 -11.75 -7.17 -47.82
CA ALA A 455 -11.59 -6.14 -48.85
C ALA A 455 -11.00 -4.84 -48.27
N ALA A 456 -11.47 -4.42 -47.09
CA ALA A 456 -10.97 -3.23 -46.40
C ALA A 456 -9.50 -3.38 -45.94
N LEU A 457 -9.12 -4.56 -45.47
CA LEU A 457 -7.74 -4.91 -45.08
C LEU A 457 -6.81 -4.91 -46.29
N ALA A 458 -7.26 -5.43 -47.44
CA ALA A 458 -6.48 -5.39 -48.68
C ALA A 458 -6.27 -3.95 -49.19
N ASP A 459 -7.31 -3.11 -49.15
CA ASP A 459 -7.20 -1.67 -49.46
C ASP A 459 -6.24 -0.97 -48.48
N LEU A 460 -6.33 -1.28 -47.19
CA LEU A 460 -5.41 -0.76 -46.18
C LEU A 460 -3.94 -1.16 -46.46
N ASP A 461 -3.65 -2.41 -46.80
CA ASP A 461 -2.28 -2.82 -47.14
C ASP A 461 -1.74 -2.02 -48.33
N ALA A 462 -2.56 -1.79 -49.37
CA ALA A 462 -2.17 -1.02 -50.55
C ALA A 462 -1.90 0.45 -50.21
N ARG A 463 -2.75 1.08 -49.39
CA ARG A 463 -2.56 2.46 -48.91
C ARG A 463 -1.29 2.60 -48.07
N LEU A 464 -1.08 1.68 -47.14
CA LEU A 464 0.12 1.66 -46.30
C LEU A 464 1.39 1.46 -47.14
N ALA A 465 1.34 0.62 -48.17
CA ALA A 465 2.43 0.47 -49.13
C ALA A 465 2.74 1.78 -49.88
N ALA A 466 1.72 2.54 -50.27
CA ALA A 466 1.86 3.81 -50.98
C ALA A 466 2.42 4.93 -50.10
N VAL A 467 2.04 4.96 -48.81
CA VAL A 467 2.62 5.90 -47.83
C VAL A 467 4.12 5.63 -47.64
N GLY A 468 4.52 4.37 -47.60
CA GLY A 468 5.92 3.97 -47.48
C GLY A 468 6.50 4.15 -46.07
N PRO A 469 7.74 3.66 -45.84
CA PRO A 469 8.37 3.68 -44.53
C PRO A 469 8.76 5.10 -44.10
N GLY A 470 8.82 5.34 -42.77
CA GLY A 470 9.27 6.61 -42.20
C GLY A 470 8.20 7.69 -42.10
N ALA A 471 6.96 7.42 -42.54
CA ALA A 471 5.82 8.29 -42.24
C ALA A 471 5.50 8.28 -40.72
N ASP A 472 4.88 9.36 -40.25
CA ASP A 472 4.50 9.49 -38.85
C ASP A 472 3.18 8.75 -38.52
N ALA A 473 2.87 8.69 -37.23
CA ALA A 473 1.67 8.02 -36.73
C ALA A 473 0.38 8.66 -37.26
N GLU A 474 0.39 9.95 -37.63
CA GLU A 474 -0.80 10.66 -38.11
C GLU A 474 -1.10 10.30 -39.56
N ALA A 475 -0.07 10.21 -40.40
CA ALA A 475 -0.17 9.75 -41.78
C ALA A 475 -0.69 8.31 -41.87
N TYR A 476 -0.15 7.39 -41.06
CA TYR A 476 -0.68 6.02 -41.00
C TYR A 476 -2.12 5.98 -40.47
N GLN A 477 -2.42 6.77 -39.43
CA GLN A 477 -3.77 6.81 -38.88
C GLN A 477 -4.77 7.33 -39.92
N PHE A 478 -4.38 8.31 -40.73
CA PHE A 478 -5.21 8.85 -41.81
C PHE A 478 -5.60 7.76 -42.80
N GLU A 479 -4.64 6.98 -43.31
CA GLU A 479 -4.95 5.88 -44.24
C GLU A 479 -5.81 4.78 -43.61
N VAL A 480 -5.61 4.48 -42.32
CA VAL A 480 -6.49 3.55 -41.59
C VAL A 480 -7.93 4.05 -41.59
N TYR A 481 -8.16 5.35 -41.40
CA TYR A 481 -9.51 5.93 -41.49
C TYR A 481 -10.07 5.87 -42.91
N GLU A 482 -9.28 6.22 -43.92
CA GLU A 482 -9.74 6.24 -45.31
C GLU A 482 -10.10 4.84 -45.83
N ALA A 483 -9.34 3.80 -45.45
CA ALA A 483 -9.68 2.42 -45.77
C ALA A 483 -11.05 2.02 -45.19
N GLY A 484 -11.32 2.38 -43.92
CA GLY A 484 -12.61 2.11 -43.28
C GLY A 484 -13.78 2.84 -43.95
N LYS A 485 -13.58 4.11 -44.33
CA LYS A 485 -14.60 4.90 -45.06
C LYS A 485 -14.86 4.33 -46.45
N ALA A 486 -13.81 3.97 -47.19
CA ALA A 486 -13.93 3.40 -48.54
C ALA A 486 -14.67 2.06 -48.53
N ALA A 487 -14.50 1.26 -47.47
CA ALA A 487 -15.27 0.04 -47.24
C ALA A 487 -16.70 0.28 -46.71
N GLY A 488 -17.13 1.55 -46.62
CA GLY A 488 -18.49 1.97 -46.29
C GLY A 488 -18.89 1.86 -44.82
N PHE A 489 -17.93 1.74 -43.89
CA PHE A 489 -18.26 1.58 -42.46
C PHE A 489 -18.93 2.86 -41.94
N ASP A 490 -20.25 2.80 -41.70
CA ASP A 490 -21.03 3.93 -41.18
C ASP A 490 -20.54 4.37 -39.79
N ASN A 491 -20.11 3.39 -38.98
CA ASN A 491 -19.49 3.60 -37.69
C ASN A 491 -18.05 3.07 -37.72
N LEU A 492 -17.08 3.98 -37.82
CA LEU A 492 -15.66 3.64 -37.86
C LEU A 492 -15.19 2.86 -36.62
N ARG A 493 -15.91 2.91 -35.49
CA ARG A 493 -15.57 2.07 -34.31
C ARG A 493 -15.64 0.58 -34.66
N ASP A 494 -16.56 0.18 -35.53
CA ASP A 494 -16.69 -1.21 -35.95
C ASP A 494 -15.52 -1.62 -36.85
N TRP A 495 -15.01 -0.70 -37.67
CA TRP A 495 -13.77 -0.91 -38.43
C TRP A 495 -12.54 -1.07 -37.52
N PHE A 496 -12.36 -0.21 -36.52
CA PHE A 496 -11.26 -0.37 -35.57
C PHE A 496 -11.38 -1.67 -34.77
N LYS A 497 -12.59 -2.03 -34.36
CA LYS A 497 -12.85 -3.32 -33.71
C LYS A 497 -12.47 -4.49 -34.61
N ALA A 498 -12.82 -4.45 -35.90
CA ALA A 498 -12.42 -5.45 -36.88
C ALA A 498 -10.89 -5.55 -37.01
N LEU A 499 -10.18 -4.42 -37.09
CA LEU A 499 -8.71 -4.40 -37.11
C LEU A 499 -8.12 -5.05 -35.86
N TYR A 500 -8.64 -4.73 -34.67
CA TYR A 500 -8.14 -5.30 -33.43
C TYR A 500 -8.42 -6.81 -33.35
N GLU A 501 -9.62 -7.27 -33.71
CA GLU A 501 -10.00 -8.68 -33.62
C GLU A 501 -9.29 -9.55 -34.66
N THR A 502 -8.96 -9.00 -35.83
CA THR A 502 -8.32 -9.75 -36.93
C THR A 502 -6.79 -9.69 -36.86
N LEU A 503 -6.21 -8.53 -36.55
CA LEU A 503 -4.75 -8.34 -36.57
C LEU A 503 -4.09 -8.60 -35.22
N ILE A 504 -4.73 -8.21 -34.12
CA ILE A 504 -4.15 -8.29 -32.76
C ILE A 504 -4.72 -9.51 -32.03
N GLY A 505 -6.03 -9.71 -32.09
CA GLY A 505 -6.78 -10.76 -31.41
C GLY A 505 -7.55 -10.26 -30.18
N SER A 506 -7.83 -8.96 -30.09
CA SER A 506 -8.57 -8.36 -28.97
C SER A 506 -9.69 -7.45 -29.50
N SER A 507 -10.69 -7.15 -28.66
CA SER A 507 -11.79 -6.25 -29.04
C SER A 507 -11.43 -4.76 -28.99
N GLN A 508 -10.26 -4.43 -28.44
CA GLN A 508 -9.74 -3.09 -28.25
C GLN A 508 -8.21 -3.10 -28.29
N GLY A 509 -7.60 -2.01 -28.73
CA GLY A 509 -6.15 -1.91 -28.84
C GLY A 509 -5.65 -0.47 -28.91
N PRO A 510 -4.34 -0.28 -29.06
CA PRO A 510 -3.74 1.04 -29.23
C PRO A 510 -4.21 1.71 -30.52
N ARG A 511 -4.13 3.03 -30.58
CA ARG A 511 -4.40 3.81 -31.79
C ARG A 511 -3.58 3.25 -32.98
N MET A 512 -4.26 2.87 -34.06
CA MET A 512 -3.67 2.07 -35.15
C MET A 512 -2.47 2.75 -35.85
N GLY A 513 -2.50 4.06 -36.05
CA GLY A 513 -1.38 4.77 -36.66
C GLY A 513 -0.15 4.81 -35.77
N SER A 514 -0.34 5.07 -34.46
CA SER A 514 0.73 4.97 -33.46
C SER A 514 1.27 3.54 -33.39
N PHE A 515 0.38 2.56 -33.50
CA PHE A 515 0.73 1.15 -33.58
C PHE A 515 1.59 0.83 -34.81
N ILE A 516 1.20 1.27 -36.01
CA ILE A 516 1.95 1.01 -37.25
C ILE A 516 3.34 1.64 -37.18
N ALA A 517 3.43 2.89 -36.71
CA ALA A 517 4.70 3.58 -36.53
C ALA A 517 5.63 2.82 -35.55
N LEU A 518 5.05 2.23 -34.50
CA LEU A 518 5.79 1.52 -33.45
C LEU A 518 6.19 0.09 -33.85
N TYR A 519 5.23 -0.70 -34.32
CA TYR A 519 5.44 -2.11 -34.66
C TYR A 519 6.24 -2.28 -35.96
N GLY A 520 6.13 -1.28 -36.83
CA GLY A 520 6.80 -1.19 -38.12
C GLY A 520 5.84 -1.47 -39.26
N LEU A 521 5.96 -0.67 -40.32
CA LEU A 521 5.10 -0.74 -41.51
C LEU A 521 5.09 -2.15 -42.12
N GLU A 522 6.26 -2.72 -42.40
CA GLU A 522 6.36 -4.04 -43.03
C GLU A 522 5.81 -5.16 -42.15
N GLN A 523 5.99 -5.05 -40.83
CA GLN A 523 5.45 -6.00 -39.87
C GLN A 523 3.92 -5.91 -39.81
N THR A 524 3.35 -4.70 -39.81
CA THR A 524 1.89 -4.54 -39.88
C THR A 524 1.32 -5.08 -41.18
N ARG A 525 1.96 -4.78 -42.31
CA ARG A 525 1.57 -5.33 -43.62
C ARG A 525 1.64 -6.86 -43.63
N ALA A 526 2.64 -7.46 -42.98
CA ALA A 526 2.73 -8.91 -42.81
C ALA A 526 1.58 -9.47 -41.94
N LEU A 527 1.15 -8.75 -40.89
CA LEU A 527 -0.04 -9.12 -40.12
C LEU A 527 -1.31 -9.10 -40.98
N ILE A 528 -1.49 -8.06 -41.80
CA ILE A 528 -2.62 -7.96 -42.72
C ILE A 528 -2.63 -9.14 -43.68
N ARG A 529 -1.49 -9.44 -44.32
CA ARG A 529 -1.36 -10.61 -45.21
C ARG A 529 -1.70 -11.93 -44.51
N THR A 530 -1.27 -12.08 -43.26
CA THR A 530 -1.56 -13.27 -42.45
C THR A 530 -3.06 -13.37 -42.11
N ALA A 531 -3.72 -12.25 -41.79
CA ALA A 531 -5.15 -12.22 -41.55
C ALA A 531 -5.96 -12.56 -42.81
N LEU A 532 -5.55 -12.04 -43.97
CA LEU A 532 -6.15 -12.37 -45.26
C LEU A 532 -5.91 -13.83 -45.69
N ALA A 533 -4.80 -14.44 -45.27
CA ALA A 533 -4.52 -15.85 -45.56
C ALA A 533 -5.34 -16.85 -44.71
N LYS A 534 -6.03 -16.37 -43.66
CA LYS A 534 -6.99 -17.17 -42.88
C LYS A 534 -8.37 -17.26 -43.55
N ASP A 535 -8.55 -16.60 -44.68
CA ASP A 535 -9.74 -16.72 -45.53
C ASP A 535 -9.63 -18.03 -46.32
N GLY A 536 -10.10 -19.12 -45.70
CA GLY A 536 -10.04 -20.49 -46.19
C GLY A 536 -10.99 -21.42 -45.46
#